data_AF-A0A972WLT4-F1
#
_entry.id   AF-A0A972WLT4-F1
#
_cell.length_a   1.000
_cell.length_b   1.000
_cell.length_c   1.000
_cell.angle_alpha   90.00
_cell.angle_beta   90.00
_cell.angle_gamma   90.00
#
_symmetry.space_group_name_H-M   'P 1'
#
loop_
_entity.id
_entity.type
_entity.pdbx_description
1 polymer ?
#
loop_
_entity_poly.entity_id
_entity_poly.type
_entity_poly.pdbx_seq_one_letter_code
_entity_poly.pdbx_strand_id
1 'polypeptide(L)' 'LEFGRLWENETMRIVLADEISPDNCRLWDSKTNEKMDKARYRRDLGRVEEAYQEVARRLGILPEGGPRDMQAPDAIQ' A
#
# COMPACT_ATOMS: atom_id res chain seq x y z
N LEU A 1 -3.77 -8.06 7.32
CA LEU A 1 -4.80 -7.12 7.80
C LEU A 1 -4.74 -7.12 9.30
N GLU A 2 -4.64 -5.93 9.86
CA GLU A 2 -4.65 -5.71 11.30
C GLU A 2 -5.80 -4.76 11.65
N PHE A 3 -6.39 -4.94 12.83
CA PHE A 3 -7.57 -4.17 13.23
C PHE A 3 -7.41 -3.63 14.64
N GLY A 4 -7.77 -2.36 14.81
CA GLY A 4 -7.86 -1.68 16.10
C GLY A 4 -9.30 -1.54 16.58
N ARG A 5 -9.44 -1.09 17.82
CA ARG A 5 -10.73 -0.71 18.41
C ARG A 5 -10.73 0.79 18.64
N LEU A 6 -11.72 1.47 18.07
CA LEU A 6 -11.99 2.89 18.33
C LEU A 6 -13.22 3.00 19.22
N TRP A 7 -13.09 3.67 20.36
CA TRP A 7 -14.18 3.93 21.29
C TRP A 7 -14.67 5.36 21.12
N GLU A 8 -15.95 5.53 20.83
CA GLU A 8 -16.67 6.81 20.84
C GLU A 8 -17.79 6.70 21.89
N ASN A 9 -17.61 7.37 23.03
CA ASN A 9 -18.45 7.19 24.23
C ASN A 9 -18.54 5.70 24.63
N GLU A 10 -19.75 5.14 24.66
CA GLU A 10 -19.99 3.72 24.97
C GLU A 10 -20.01 2.82 23.73
N THR A 11 -19.80 3.37 22.52
CA THR A 11 -19.81 2.62 21.27
C THR A 11 -18.40 2.27 20.81
N MET A 12 -18.15 0.97 20.60
CA MET A 12 -16.89 0.48 20.03
C MET A 12 -17.06 0.18 18.54
N ARG A 13 -16.13 0.68 17.71
CA ARG A 13 -16.01 0.36 16.29
C ARG A 13 -14.70 -0.38 16.05
N ILE A 14 -14.77 -1.43 15.24
CA ILE A 14 -13.57 -2.09 14.69
C ILE A 14 -13.11 -1.25 13.50
N VAL A 15 -11.83 -0.88 13.51
CA VAL A 15 -11.22 -0.06 12.46
C VAL A 15 -10.05 -0.82 11.86
N LEU A 16 -9.97 -0.85 10.53
CA LEU A 16 -8.81 -1.38 9.83
C LEU A 16 -7.59 -0.49 10.12
N ALA A 17 -6.46 -1.10 10.44
CA ALA A 17 -5.24 -0.42 10.84
C ALA A 17 -4.02 -0.96 10.06
N ASP A 18 -2.83 -0.53 10.51
CA ASP A 18 -1.52 -0.83 9.91
C ASP A 18 -1.41 -0.33 8.47
N GLU A 19 -0.95 -1.14 7.53
CA GLU A 19 -0.77 -0.76 6.13
C GLU A 19 -1.47 -1.73 5.16
N ILE A 20 -1.79 -1.22 3.97
CA ILE A 20 -2.11 -2.05 2.79
C ILE A 20 -1.08 -1.70 1.72
N SER A 21 -0.15 -2.62 1.49
CA SER A 21 0.98 -2.39 0.60
C SER A 21 1.41 -3.71 -0.08
N PRO A 22 2.27 -3.66 -1.11
CA PRO A 22 2.82 -4.89 -1.69
C PRO A 22 3.73 -5.68 -0.72
N ASP A 23 4.02 -5.17 0.48
CA ASP A 23 4.69 -5.93 1.53
C ASP A 23 3.80 -7.03 2.12
N ASN A 24 2.52 -6.70 2.29
CA ASN A 24 1.53 -7.53 2.98
C ASN A 24 0.43 -8.08 2.06
N CYS A 25 0.35 -7.59 0.81
CA CYS A 25 -0.54 -8.11 -0.22
C CYS A 25 0.25 -8.90 -1.28
N ARG A 26 -0.21 -10.11 -1.62
CA ARG A 26 0.33 -10.86 -2.77
C ARG A 26 -0.37 -10.40 -4.05
N LEU A 27 0.37 -9.74 -4.93
CA LEU A 27 -0.15 -9.08 -6.12
C LEU A 27 0.51 -9.68 -7.34
N TRP A 28 -0.26 -10.36 -8.19
CA TRP A 28 0.23 -10.97 -9.42
C TRP A 28 -0.39 -10.27 -10.61
N ASP A 29 0.44 -9.98 -11.62
CA ASP A 29 -0.07 -9.48 -12.89
C ASP A 29 -0.99 -10.53 -13.52
N SER A 30 -2.22 -10.13 -13.87
CA SER A 30 -3.24 -11.07 -14.35
C SER A 30 -2.94 -11.66 -15.74
N LYS A 31 -2.08 -11.02 -16.54
CA LYS A 31 -1.73 -11.46 -17.89
C LYS A 31 -0.46 -12.30 -17.88
N THR A 32 0.55 -11.90 -17.11
CA THR A 32 1.89 -12.53 -17.13
C THR A 32 2.14 -13.45 -15.94
N ASN A 33 1.29 -13.40 -14.91
CA ASN A 33 1.49 -14.06 -13.62
C ASN A 33 2.77 -13.60 -12.90
N GLU A 34 3.31 -12.45 -13.29
CA GLU A 34 4.48 -11.83 -12.67
C GLU A 34 4.14 -11.37 -11.26
N LYS A 35 5.05 -11.61 -10.31
CA LYS A 35 4.88 -11.19 -8.91
C LYS A 35 5.22 -9.70 -8.81
N MET A 36 4.32 -8.92 -8.24
CA MET A 36 4.44 -7.47 -8.07
C MET A 36 4.57 -7.06 -6.60
N ASP A 37 4.84 -8.02 -5.72
CA ASP A 37 4.86 -7.90 -4.27
C ASP A 37 6.21 -8.28 -3.65
N LYS A 38 6.34 -8.20 -2.32
CA LYS A 38 7.55 -8.56 -1.56
C LYS A 38 8.07 -9.97 -1.81
N ALA A 39 7.27 -10.88 -2.39
CA ALA A 39 7.77 -12.16 -2.87
C ALA A 39 8.91 -12.02 -3.91
N ARG A 40 9.03 -10.88 -4.61
CA ARG A 40 10.17 -10.59 -5.47
C ARG A 40 11.48 -10.54 -4.68
N TYR A 41 11.49 -9.84 -3.54
CA TYR A 41 12.63 -9.80 -2.63
C TYR A 41 12.88 -11.18 -2.01
N ARG A 42 11.84 -11.82 -1.45
CA ARG A 42 11.98 -13.12 -0.75
C ARG A 42 12.46 -14.27 -1.63
N ARG A 43 12.38 -14.13 -2.96
CA ARG A 43 12.74 -15.16 -3.95
C ARG A 43 13.80 -14.68 -4.93
N ASP A 44 14.50 -13.59 -4.62
CA ASP A 44 15.59 -13.03 -5.43
C ASP A 44 15.21 -12.78 -6.91
N LEU A 45 13.96 -12.36 -7.16
CA LEU A 45 13.44 -12.08 -8.52
C LEU A 45 13.84 -10.69 -9.05
N GLY A 46 14.58 -9.92 -8.26
CA GLY A 46 14.99 -8.54 -8.57
C GLY A 46 13.81 -7.58 -8.80
N ARG A 47 14.13 -6.36 -9.24
CA ARG A 47 13.17 -5.33 -9.67
C ARG A 47 12.02 -5.07 -8.69
N VAL A 48 12.33 -4.98 -7.40
CA VAL A 48 11.33 -4.84 -6.34
C VAL A 48 10.70 -3.46 -6.38
N GLU A 49 11.52 -2.41 -6.48
CA GLU A 49 11.05 -1.01 -6.53
C GLU A 49 10.19 -0.75 -7.76
N GLU A 50 10.60 -1.23 -8.93
CA GLU A 50 9.86 -1.05 -10.18
C GLU A 50 8.51 -1.78 -10.15
N ALA A 51 8.44 -2.94 -9.50
CA ALA A 51 7.18 -3.64 -9.29
C ALA A 51 6.23 -2.83 -8.38
N TYR A 52 6.76 -2.19 -7.33
CA TYR A 52 5.95 -1.36 -6.43
C TYR A 52 5.49 -0.08 -7.12
N GLN A 53 6.37 0.55 -7.91
CA GLN A 53 6.02 1.69 -8.75
C GLN A 53 4.93 1.32 -9.76
N GLU A 54 5.02 0.15 -10.40
CA GLU A 54 3.98 -0.30 -11.33
C GLU A 54 2.64 -0.56 -10.64
N VAL A 55 2.63 -1.10 -9.41
CA VAL A 55 1.41 -1.20 -8.60
C VAL A 55 0.83 0.19 -8.32
N ALA A 56 1.66 1.13 -7.84
CA ALA A 56 1.24 2.49 -7.56
C ALA A 56 0.72 3.23 -8.82
N ARG A 57 1.35 2.98 -9.98
CA ARG A 57 0.94 3.53 -11.28
C ARG A 57 -0.44 3.02 -11.68
N ARG A 58 -0.71 1.72 -11.52
CA ARG A 58 -2.01 1.11 -11.84
C ARG A 58 -3.12 1.57 -10.91
N LEU A 59 -2.78 1.87 -9.65
CA LEU A 59 -3.71 2.45 -8.68
C LEU A 59 -3.92 3.96 -8.88
N GLY A 60 -3.12 4.61 -9.72
CA GLY A 60 -3.20 6.06 -9.96
C GLY A 60 -2.73 6.91 -8.79
N ILE A 61 -1.87 6.36 -7.91
CA ILE A 61 -1.37 7.05 -6.69
C ILE A 61 0.07 7.52 -6.82
N LEU A 62 0.72 7.28 -7.97
CA LEU A 62 2.00 7.92 -8.28
C LEU A 62 1.73 9.37 -8.69
N PRO A 63 2.30 10.37 -7.99
CA PRO A 63 2.19 11.75 -8.44
C PRO A 63 2.90 11.89 -9.79
N GLU A 64 2.19 12.41 -10.79
CA GLU A 64 2.74 12.58 -12.15
C GLU A 64 3.86 13.64 -12.21
N GLY A 65 4.14 14.37 -11.11
CA GLY A 65 5.08 15.50 -11.11
C GLY A 65 5.92 15.70 -9.83
N GLY A 66 6.92 14.85 -9.58
CA GLY A 66 8.03 15.19 -8.69
C GLY A 66 7.66 15.57 -7.23
N PRO A 67 8.59 16.14 -6.43
CA PRO A 67 8.48 16.18 -4.96
C PRO A 67 7.44 17.17 -4.38
N ARG A 68 6.51 17.71 -5.17
CA ARG A 68 5.66 18.84 -4.76
C ARG A 68 4.20 18.51 -4.46
N ASP A 69 3.76 17.27 -4.67
CA ASP A 69 2.33 16.93 -4.57
C ASP A 69 1.93 16.22 -3.26
N MET A 70 2.74 16.30 -2.20
CA MET A 70 2.29 15.91 -0.86
C MET A 70 1.81 17.14 -0.08
N GLN A 71 0.54 17.51 -0.26
CA GLN A 71 -0.15 18.29 0.76
C GLN A 71 -0.49 17.30 1.88
N ALA A 72 0.33 17.31 2.93
CA ALA A 72 0.07 16.50 4.12
C ALA A 72 -1.35 16.77 4.61
N PRO A 73 -2.13 15.74 5.02
CA PRO A 73 -3.41 16.00 5.66
C PRO A 73 -3.14 16.79 6.95
N ASP A 74 -3.90 17.86 7.14
CA ASP A 74 -3.87 18.64 8.38
C ASP A 74 -4.12 17.68 9.54
N ALA A 75 -3.07 17.38 10.29
CA ALA A 75 -3.18 16.62 11.51
C ALA A 75 -4.10 17.40 12.44
N ILE A 76 -5.30 16.87 12.68
CA ILE A 76 -6.26 17.44 13.64
C ILE A 76 -5.59 17.40 15.01
N GLN A 77 -5.39 18.60 15.56
CA GLN A 77 -4.75 18.88 16.84
C GLN A 77 -5.62 18.46 18.02
#